data_AF-A0A2D5FJ10-F1
#
_entry.id   AF-A0A2D5FJ10-F1
#
_cell.length_a   1.000
_cell.length_b   1.000
_cell.length_c   1.000
_cell.angle_alpha   90.00
_cell.angle_beta   90.00
_cell.angle_gamma   90.00
#
_symmetry.space_group_name_H-M   'P 1'
#
loop_
_entity.id
_entity.type
_entity.pdbx_description
1 polymer ?
#
loop_
_entity_poly.entity_id
_entity_poly.type
_entity_poly.pdbx_seq_one_letter_code
_entity_poly.pdbx_strand_id
1 'polypeptide(L)'
;MTGQAYTVPGVETSRWSVIARLMVVALGFAATTVFSGAHSAHAGLLIQNATIVDGTGTDAYSGSIRIEGERITQVGDALAPQQGDVLIDAAGLIVAPGFIDMHAHVSNIHEYPQAENFLRQGVTTIANSLHSHDLPWPLEEYTASLRMAPNIAYFAGFNWTRKAVMGLDNREPTDDELQQMELLVRQAMEQGAFGLASGMEYVPATYASVDEVAALARVAAEWDGIYVTHMRDEGSKLLESIRDTAEIGEMASLPVHINHIKTTGISNHGRSVDALDLINSIRASGVDMTTDIYPYAAFMTYSDLLFPAWSLAGGQEGFRARIVDSVQREKIAAEMKTIFPQQAGKDFDSIQFAQLPYLEGYVGRTLGDYLRDHSLPETLDATVEALIDFQFRGRFVAIYHSMDDVDIETFLASPH
;
A
#
# COMPACT_ATOMS: atom_id res chain seq x y z
N MET A 1 4.52 18.92 -2.38
CA MET A 1 5.47 18.72 -3.49
C MET A 1 4.73 18.99 -4.79
N THR A 2 5.32 19.80 -5.65
CA THR A 2 4.73 20.30 -6.90
C THR A 2 4.43 19.16 -7.86
N GLY A 3 3.15 18.99 -8.22
CA GLY A 3 2.71 18.02 -9.20
C GLY A 3 3.22 18.37 -10.59
N GLN A 4 4.12 17.53 -11.12
CA GLN A 4 4.31 17.44 -12.55
C GLN A 4 3.26 16.48 -13.10
N ALA A 5 2.35 17.01 -13.91
CA ALA A 5 1.45 16.21 -14.72
C ALA A 5 2.30 15.45 -15.75
N TYR A 6 2.46 14.14 -15.55
CA TYR A 6 2.94 13.26 -16.59
C TYR A 6 1.78 12.99 -17.55
N THR A 7 1.83 13.63 -18.71
CA THR A 7 0.99 13.28 -19.87
C THR A 7 1.46 11.93 -20.40
N VAL A 8 0.57 10.92 -20.38
CA VAL A 8 0.81 9.60 -21.00
C VAL A 8 0.85 9.78 -22.53
N PRO A 9 1.96 9.47 -23.23
CA PRO A 9 1.99 9.55 -24.69
C PRO A 9 1.19 8.40 -25.32
N GLY A 10 0.42 8.74 -26.35
CA GLY A 10 -0.49 7.85 -27.04
C GLY A 10 0.18 6.63 -27.70
N VAL A 11 -0.61 5.56 -27.76
CA VAL A 11 -0.30 4.31 -28.45
C VAL A 11 -0.20 4.56 -29.95
N GLU A 12 1.02 4.62 -30.50
CA GLU A 12 1.24 4.50 -31.94
C GLU A 12 1.68 3.08 -32.29
N THR A 13 0.84 2.43 -33.08
CA THR A 13 1.15 1.17 -33.75
C THR A 13 1.89 1.47 -35.05
N SER A 14 3.13 0.99 -35.22
CA SER A 14 3.63 0.75 -36.58
C SER A 14 4.65 -0.41 -36.66
N ARG A 15 4.27 -1.38 -37.49
CA ARG A 15 5.15 -2.39 -38.13
C ARG A 15 6.02 -1.66 -39.17
N TRP A 16 7.24 -2.14 -39.45
CA TRP A 16 7.82 -2.39 -40.80
C TRP A 16 9.33 -2.77 -40.70
N SER A 17 9.59 -4.07 -40.94
CA SER A 17 10.66 -4.71 -41.73
C SER A 17 12.11 -4.18 -41.85
N VAL A 18 13.05 -5.09 -41.54
CA VAL A 18 14.17 -5.64 -42.35
C VAL A 18 15.22 -4.70 -42.99
N ILE A 19 16.51 -4.91 -42.63
CA ILE A 19 17.74 -5.02 -43.47
C ILE A 19 18.91 -5.33 -42.48
N ALA A 20 19.49 -6.54 -42.39
CA ALA A 20 20.44 -7.24 -43.26
C ALA A 20 21.92 -6.74 -43.24
N ARG A 21 22.77 -7.58 -42.62
CA ARG A 21 24.20 -7.93 -42.89
C ARG A 21 25.32 -6.98 -42.43
N LEU A 22 26.26 -7.56 -41.65
CA LEU A 22 27.63 -7.85 -42.11
C LEU A 22 28.34 -8.83 -41.14
N MET A 23 28.66 -10.02 -41.66
CA MET A 23 29.61 -10.96 -41.07
C MET A 23 31.03 -10.54 -41.44
N VAL A 24 31.93 -10.46 -40.47
CA VAL A 24 33.38 -10.53 -40.70
C VAL A 24 33.90 -11.75 -39.94
N VAL A 25 34.31 -12.76 -40.70
CA VAL A 25 35.06 -13.92 -40.22
C VAL A 25 36.53 -13.51 -40.13
N ALA A 26 37.10 -13.54 -38.93
CA ALA A 26 38.53 -13.49 -38.72
C ALA A 26 38.96 -14.75 -37.93
N LEU A 27 39.57 -15.68 -38.66
CA LEU A 27 40.29 -16.84 -38.12
C LEU A 27 41.60 -16.36 -37.49
N GLY A 28 41.74 -16.55 -36.18
CA GLY A 28 42.99 -16.34 -35.45
C GLY A 28 43.18 -17.44 -34.41
N PHE A 29 44.01 -18.42 -34.74
CA PHE A 29 44.52 -19.43 -33.82
C PHE A 29 45.39 -18.75 -32.76
N ALA A 30 44.98 -18.76 -31.50
CA ALA A 30 45.82 -18.43 -30.36
C ALA A 30 45.54 -19.41 -29.22
N ALA A 31 46.62 -19.94 -28.64
CA ALA A 31 46.64 -21.07 -27.75
C ALA A 31 45.69 -20.95 -26.56
N THR A 32 44.88 -21.99 -26.33
CA THR A 32 44.11 -22.20 -25.11
C THR A 32 45.05 -22.52 -23.95
N THR A 33 45.60 -21.50 -23.31
CA THR A 33 45.91 -21.61 -21.88
C THR A 33 44.58 -21.74 -21.15
N VAL A 34 44.31 -22.93 -20.62
CA VAL A 34 43.28 -23.15 -19.62
C VAL A 34 43.72 -22.37 -18.39
N PHE A 35 43.34 -21.10 -18.32
CA PHE A 35 43.18 -20.46 -17.04
C PHE A 35 42.01 -21.20 -16.39
N SER A 36 42.36 -22.10 -15.47
CA SER A 36 41.51 -22.34 -14.31
C SER A 36 41.30 -20.96 -13.68
N GLY A 37 40.26 -20.26 -14.15
CA GLY A 37 39.69 -19.18 -13.38
C GLY A 37 39.26 -19.87 -12.10
N ALA A 38 40.05 -19.70 -11.05
CA ALA A 38 39.54 -19.83 -9.72
C ALA A 38 38.25 -19.00 -9.75
N HIS A 39 37.10 -19.67 -9.76
CA HIS A 39 35.91 -19.06 -9.23
C HIS A 39 36.40 -18.48 -7.92
N SER A 40 36.34 -17.16 -7.79
CA SER A 40 36.36 -16.56 -6.47
C SER A 40 35.24 -17.28 -5.75
N ALA A 41 35.58 -18.32 -4.98
CA ALA A 41 34.64 -19.00 -4.13
C ALA A 41 34.11 -17.88 -3.27
N HIS A 42 32.87 -17.45 -3.54
CA HIS A 42 32.28 -16.39 -2.76
C HIS A 42 32.40 -16.86 -1.32
N ALA A 43 33.09 -16.06 -0.51
CA ALA A 43 33.23 -16.30 0.92
C ALA A 43 31.83 -16.61 1.45
N GLY A 44 31.62 -17.84 1.93
CA GLY A 44 30.35 -18.22 2.54
C GLY A 44 30.11 -17.36 3.78
N LEU A 45 28.86 -17.11 4.11
CA LEU A 45 28.51 -16.59 5.43
C LEU A 45 28.02 -17.77 6.27
N LEU A 46 28.67 -18.02 7.40
CA LEU A 46 28.22 -19.00 8.38
C LEU A 46 27.75 -18.29 9.65
N ILE A 47 26.46 -18.43 9.96
CA ILE A 47 25.85 -17.98 11.20
C ILE A 47 25.80 -19.19 12.15
N GLN A 48 26.46 -19.11 13.31
CA GLN A 48 26.58 -20.22 14.27
C GLN A 48 25.88 -19.89 15.59
N ASN A 49 25.59 -20.94 16.37
CA ASN A 49 25.05 -20.86 17.72
C ASN A 49 23.72 -20.08 17.83
N ALA A 50 22.94 -20.06 16.75
CA ALA A 50 21.69 -19.34 16.67
C ALA A 50 20.54 -20.11 17.33
N THR A 51 19.54 -19.39 17.82
CA THR A 51 18.18 -19.91 17.93
C THR A 51 17.45 -19.60 16.62
N ILE A 52 17.08 -20.62 15.85
CA ILE A 52 16.45 -20.48 14.54
C ILE A 52 14.93 -20.51 14.70
N VAL A 53 14.27 -19.49 14.13
CA VAL A 53 12.81 -19.42 13.92
C VAL A 53 12.59 -19.36 12.42
N ASP A 54 12.28 -20.48 11.79
CA ASP A 54 12.31 -20.62 10.33
C ASP A 54 11.06 -20.11 9.58
N GLY A 55 10.06 -19.60 10.32
CA GLY A 55 8.82 -19.07 9.77
C GLY A 55 7.78 -20.12 9.39
N THR A 56 8.02 -21.41 9.61
CA THR A 56 7.07 -22.49 9.31
C THR A 56 5.96 -22.65 10.36
N GLY A 57 6.10 -21.96 11.49
CA GLY A 57 5.21 -22.08 12.66
C GLY A 57 5.61 -23.19 13.64
N THR A 58 6.71 -23.91 13.41
CA THR A 58 7.26 -24.88 14.37
C THR A 58 8.04 -24.21 15.50
N ASP A 59 8.31 -24.97 16.57
CA ASP A 59 9.13 -24.51 17.69
C ASP A 59 10.53 -24.08 17.26
N ALA A 60 11.07 -23.04 17.92
CA ALA A 60 12.42 -22.57 17.70
C ALA A 60 13.45 -23.64 18.10
N TYR A 61 14.55 -23.76 17.35
CA TYR A 61 15.59 -24.76 17.60
C TYR A 61 17.00 -24.18 17.49
N SER A 62 17.96 -24.75 18.22
CA SER A 62 19.36 -24.35 18.10
C SER A 62 19.93 -24.83 16.78
N GLY A 63 20.72 -23.98 16.11
CA GLY A 63 21.39 -24.39 14.89
C GLY A 63 22.35 -23.37 14.31
N SER A 64 22.71 -23.63 13.06
CA SER A 64 23.60 -22.83 12.25
C SER A 64 23.16 -22.82 10.80
N ILE A 65 23.42 -21.71 10.11
CA ILE A 65 22.96 -21.45 8.75
C ILE A 65 24.15 -21.03 7.91
N ARG A 66 24.32 -21.69 6.76
CA ARG A 66 25.30 -21.32 5.75
C ARG A 66 24.61 -20.66 4.57
N ILE A 67 25.15 -19.52 4.16
CA ILE A 67 24.70 -18.74 3.01
C ILE A 67 25.86 -18.64 2.02
N GLU A 68 25.59 -18.92 0.75
CA GLU A 68 26.55 -18.75 -0.33
C GLU A 68 25.90 -17.92 -1.43
N GLY A 69 26.48 -16.76 -1.73
CA GLY A 69 25.85 -15.78 -2.62
C GLY A 69 24.48 -15.33 -2.08
N GLU A 70 23.42 -15.58 -2.85
CA GLU A 70 22.04 -15.17 -2.55
C GLU A 70 21.18 -16.30 -1.96
N ARG A 71 21.78 -17.44 -1.60
CA ARG A 71 21.03 -18.63 -1.17
C ARG A 71 21.53 -19.17 0.15
N ILE A 72 20.58 -19.62 0.98
CA ILE A 72 20.86 -20.52 2.09
C ILE A 72 21.18 -21.90 1.48
N THR A 73 22.39 -22.41 1.72
CA THR A 73 22.85 -23.70 1.19
C THR A 73 22.77 -24.83 2.19
N GLN A 74 22.87 -24.52 3.49
CA GLN A 74 22.80 -25.52 4.57
C GLN A 74 22.16 -24.93 5.82
N VAL A 75 21.36 -25.74 6.51
CA VAL A 75 20.86 -25.51 7.87
C VAL A 75 21.11 -26.78 8.66
N GLY A 76 21.63 -26.66 9.88
CA GLY A 76 21.84 -27.81 10.75
C GLY A 76 22.37 -27.44 12.13
N ASP A 77 22.38 -28.41 13.04
CA ASP A 77 22.65 -28.21 14.47
C ASP A 77 24.01 -27.53 14.74
N ALA A 78 25.07 -27.98 14.08
CA ALA A 78 26.43 -27.46 14.28
C ALA A 78 27.29 -27.61 13.01
N LEU A 79 27.10 -26.71 12.06
CA LEU A 79 27.92 -26.62 10.84
C LEU A 79 29.33 -26.13 11.20
N ALA A 80 30.34 -26.82 10.68
CA ALA A 80 31.73 -26.43 10.85
C ALA A 80 32.10 -25.25 9.92
N PRO A 81 32.93 -24.30 10.38
CA PRO A 81 33.52 -23.27 9.52
C PRO A 81 34.30 -23.89 8.36
N GLN A 82 34.10 -23.35 7.17
CA GLN A 82 34.87 -23.66 5.98
C GLN A 82 35.88 -22.54 5.69
N GLN A 83 36.92 -22.86 4.93
CA GLN A 83 37.93 -21.88 4.57
C GLN A 83 37.30 -20.76 3.73
N GLY A 84 37.47 -19.52 4.17
CA GLY A 84 36.92 -18.34 3.50
C GLY A 84 35.57 -17.90 4.03
N ASP A 85 34.99 -18.60 5.01
CA ASP A 85 33.75 -18.13 5.61
C ASP A 85 33.92 -16.80 6.36
N VAL A 86 32.95 -15.91 6.18
CA VAL A 86 32.63 -14.88 7.15
C VAL A 86 31.82 -15.54 8.26
N LEU A 87 32.26 -15.39 9.51
CA LEU A 87 31.60 -16.01 10.66
C LEU A 87 30.79 -14.98 11.43
N ILE A 88 29.54 -15.31 11.73
CA ILE A 88 28.69 -14.59 12.67
C ILE A 88 28.37 -15.54 13.83
N ASP A 89 28.75 -15.16 15.04
CA ASP A 89 28.31 -15.84 16.26
C ASP A 89 27.00 -15.23 16.74
N ALA A 90 25.91 -15.99 16.62
CA ALA A 90 24.56 -15.59 16.99
C ALA A 90 24.14 -16.18 18.35
N ALA A 91 25.11 -16.51 19.22
CA ALA A 91 24.83 -16.98 20.58
C ALA A 91 23.91 -16.01 21.34
N GLY A 92 22.77 -16.52 21.81
CA GLY A 92 21.76 -15.73 22.52
C GLY A 92 20.89 -14.84 21.63
N LEU A 93 21.04 -14.95 20.30
CA LEU A 93 20.25 -14.22 19.31
C LEU A 93 19.33 -15.17 18.54
N ILE A 94 18.32 -14.59 17.91
CA ILE A 94 17.41 -15.29 17.00
C ILE A 94 17.84 -15.03 15.56
N VAL A 95 17.79 -16.07 14.73
CA VAL A 95 17.87 -15.95 13.28
C VAL A 95 16.53 -16.37 12.70
N ALA A 96 15.93 -15.49 11.90
CA ALA A 96 14.65 -15.70 11.24
C ALA A 96 14.75 -15.30 9.76
N PRO A 97 13.81 -15.74 8.89
CA PRO A 97 13.61 -15.10 7.61
C PRO A 97 13.47 -13.57 7.79
N GLY A 98 14.00 -12.81 6.84
CA GLY A 98 13.79 -11.36 6.85
C GLY A 98 12.30 -11.04 6.76
N PHE A 99 11.84 -10.03 7.48
CA PHE A 99 10.41 -9.72 7.53
C PHE A 99 9.92 -9.22 6.17
N ILE A 100 8.68 -9.59 5.84
CA ILE A 100 7.97 -9.12 4.66
C ILE A 100 6.94 -8.12 5.16
N ASP A 101 7.13 -6.85 4.82
CA ASP A 101 6.14 -5.82 5.09
C ASP A 101 5.06 -5.88 4.02
N MET A 102 3.86 -6.34 4.40
CA MET A 102 2.74 -6.54 3.47
C MET A 102 2.04 -5.23 3.08
N HIS A 103 2.40 -4.10 3.70
CA HIS A 103 1.74 -2.83 3.46
C HIS A 103 2.71 -1.66 3.55
N ALA A 104 3.07 -1.11 2.39
CA ALA A 104 3.80 0.14 2.35
C ALA A 104 3.31 1.13 1.28
N HIS A 105 3.70 2.39 1.49
CA HIS A 105 3.54 3.49 0.55
C HIS A 105 4.91 4.10 0.20
N VAL A 106 5.62 3.48 -0.73
CA VAL A 106 6.97 3.87 -1.14
C VAL A 106 6.98 4.38 -2.58
N SER A 107 7.02 5.70 -2.74
CA SER A 107 7.09 6.38 -4.05
C SER A 107 8.48 6.91 -4.41
N ASN A 108 9.40 6.96 -3.45
CA ASN A 108 10.71 7.62 -3.57
C ASN A 108 11.90 6.70 -3.21
N ILE A 109 11.75 5.38 -3.37
CA ILE A 109 12.82 4.41 -3.05
C ILE A 109 14.13 4.68 -3.81
N HIS A 110 14.06 5.28 -5.00
CA HIS A 110 15.23 5.67 -5.79
C HIS A 110 16.04 6.81 -5.16
N GLU A 111 15.40 7.69 -4.37
CA GLU A 111 16.06 8.75 -3.61
C GLU A 111 16.68 8.20 -2.31
N TYR A 112 16.04 7.18 -1.72
CA TYR A 112 16.43 6.58 -0.45
C TYR A 112 16.63 5.05 -0.58
N PRO A 113 17.60 4.59 -1.39
CA PRO A 113 17.72 3.18 -1.77
C PRO A 113 18.06 2.24 -0.62
N GLN A 114 18.59 2.77 0.49
CA GLN A 114 18.84 1.98 1.69
C GLN A 114 17.57 1.69 2.49
N ALA A 115 16.50 2.47 2.31
CA ALA A 115 15.22 2.25 3.00
C ALA A 115 15.40 2.00 4.50
N GLU A 116 16.24 2.79 5.17
CA GLU A 116 16.72 2.47 6.53
C GLU A 116 15.60 2.31 7.56
N ASN A 117 14.47 2.99 7.36
CA ASN A 117 13.29 2.84 8.20
C ASN A 117 12.76 1.39 8.19
N PHE A 118 12.84 0.69 7.06
CA PHE A 118 12.46 -0.73 6.94
C PHE A 118 13.58 -1.66 7.44
N LEU A 119 14.81 -1.47 6.95
CA LEU A 119 15.93 -2.38 7.27
C LEU A 119 16.25 -2.44 8.77
N ARG A 120 16.16 -1.30 9.47
CA ARG A 120 16.42 -1.25 10.92
C ARG A 120 15.39 -2.02 11.75
N GLN A 121 14.25 -2.36 11.15
CA GLN A 121 13.21 -3.19 11.76
C GLN A 121 13.34 -4.67 11.35
N GLY A 122 14.28 -5.02 10.48
CA GLY A 122 14.45 -6.39 9.96
C GLY A 122 13.62 -6.70 8.70
N VAL A 123 12.96 -5.69 8.10
CA VAL A 123 12.21 -5.85 6.85
C VAL A 123 13.20 -6.01 5.70
N THR A 124 13.01 -7.04 4.88
CA THR A 124 13.83 -7.34 3.70
C THR A 124 13.04 -7.34 2.40
N THR A 125 11.71 -7.40 2.48
CA THR A 125 10.82 -7.37 1.31
C THR A 125 9.62 -6.48 1.63
N ILE A 126 9.22 -5.65 0.67
CA ILE A 126 8.13 -4.69 0.80
C ILE A 126 7.06 -4.99 -0.26
N ALA A 127 5.83 -5.28 0.16
CA ALA A 127 4.66 -5.27 -0.71
C ALA A 127 4.14 -3.83 -0.79
N ASN A 128 4.49 -3.15 -1.88
CA ASN A 128 4.21 -1.74 -2.08
C ASN A 128 2.88 -1.57 -2.82
N SER A 129 1.77 -1.74 -2.08
CA SER A 129 0.42 -1.72 -2.67
C SER A 129 0.10 -0.38 -3.34
N LEU A 130 0.59 0.74 -2.80
CA LEU A 130 0.33 2.09 -3.32
C LEU A 130 -1.18 2.34 -3.58
N HIS A 131 -2.06 1.70 -2.81
CA HIS A 131 -3.50 1.68 -3.06
C HIS A 131 -4.15 3.08 -3.20
N SER A 132 -3.54 4.09 -2.56
CA SER A 132 -3.96 5.49 -2.53
C SER A 132 -3.04 6.45 -3.30
N HIS A 133 -2.07 5.93 -4.06
CA HIS A 133 -1.03 6.71 -4.74
C HIS A 133 -0.97 6.40 -6.24
N ASP A 134 -0.32 7.29 -6.99
CA ASP A 134 -0.07 7.06 -8.41
C ASP A 134 0.97 5.94 -8.59
N LEU A 135 0.73 5.05 -9.57
CA LEU A 135 1.65 3.99 -9.93
C LEU A 135 2.83 4.58 -10.74
N PRO A 136 4.10 4.22 -10.45
CA PRO A 136 5.20 4.52 -11.36
C PRO A 136 4.95 3.89 -12.73
N TRP A 137 5.08 4.69 -13.80
CA TRP A 137 4.73 4.24 -15.15
C TRP A 137 5.73 4.72 -16.22
N PRO A 138 6.19 3.84 -17.14
CA PRO A 138 5.99 2.38 -17.18
C PRO A 138 6.64 1.66 -15.98
N LEU A 139 5.98 0.64 -15.45
CA LEU A 139 6.42 -0.09 -14.25
C LEU A 139 7.72 -0.87 -14.49
N GLU A 140 7.87 -1.51 -15.65
CA GLU A 140 9.08 -2.28 -15.98
C GLU A 140 10.32 -1.36 -16.06
N GLU A 141 10.19 -0.21 -16.74
CA GLU A 141 11.29 0.75 -16.86
C GLU A 141 11.68 1.30 -15.48
N TYR A 142 10.69 1.65 -14.66
CA TYR A 142 10.93 2.14 -13.31
C TYR A 142 11.64 1.09 -12.46
N THR A 143 11.11 -0.13 -12.38
CA THR A 143 11.69 -1.20 -11.56
C THR A 143 13.08 -1.63 -12.03
N ALA A 144 13.33 -1.68 -13.35
CA ALA A 144 14.66 -1.98 -13.91
C ALA A 144 15.72 -0.93 -13.53
N SER A 145 15.30 0.32 -13.30
CA SER A 145 16.19 1.42 -12.89
C SER A 145 16.60 1.35 -11.42
N LEU A 146 15.86 0.61 -10.57
CA LEU A 146 16.08 0.62 -9.13
C LEU A 146 17.40 -0.07 -8.74
N ARG A 147 18.07 0.53 -7.76
CA ARG A 147 19.26 -0.01 -7.08
C ARG A 147 19.06 0.21 -5.59
N MET A 148 18.55 -0.79 -4.89
CA MET A 148 18.04 -0.66 -3.52
C MET A 148 18.42 -1.86 -2.67
N ALA A 149 18.27 -1.71 -1.36
CA ALA A 149 18.64 -2.72 -0.38
C ALA A 149 17.54 -3.78 -0.09
N PRO A 150 16.28 -3.42 0.22
CA PRO A 150 15.20 -4.41 0.34
C PRO A 150 14.68 -4.84 -1.04
N ASN A 151 14.04 -6.00 -1.11
CA ASN A 151 13.19 -6.37 -2.24
C ASN A 151 11.88 -5.55 -2.21
N ILE A 152 11.23 -5.38 -3.36
CA ILE A 152 9.94 -4.70 -3.46
C ILE A 152 9.05 -5.38 -4.49
N ALA A 153 7.77 -5.54 -4.16
CA ALA A 153 6.72 -5.98 -5.06
C ALA A 153 5.76 -4.81 -5.30
N TYR A 154 5.38 -4.59 -6.56
CA TYR A 154 4.41 -3.56 -6.95
C TYR A 154 3.11 -4.22 -7.40
N PHE A 155 2.01 -3.46 -7.34
CA PHE A 155 0.67 -3.89 -7.75
C PHE A 155 0.14 -2.94 -8.82
N ALA A 156 -0.72 -3.43 -9.70
CA ALA A 156 -1.52 -2.56 -10.55
C ALA A 156 -2.41 -1.68 -9.65
N GLY A 157 -2.43 -0.36 -9.88
CA GLY A 157 -3.20 0.56 -9.05
C GLY A 157 -4.59 0.82 -9.62
N PHE A 158 -5.66 0.37 -8.95
CA PHE A 158 -7.04 0.65 -9.34
C PHE A 158 -7.30 2.16 -9.37
N ASN A 159 -6.96 2.87 -8.29
CA ASN A 159 -7.17 4.31 -8.16
C ASN A 159 -6.44 5.11 -9.25
N TRP A 160 -5.18 4.74 -9.52
CA TRP A 160 -4.38 5.35 -10.59
C TRP A 160 -5.00 5.07 -11.97
N THR A 161 -5.38 3.82 -12.24
CA THR A 161 -5.98 3.39 -13.51
C THR A 161 -7.26 4.16 -13.79
N ARG A 162 -8.16 4.22 -12.80
CA ARG A 162 -9.42 4.96 -12.90
C ARG A 162 -9.19 6.45 -13.13
N LYS A 163 -8.24 7.05 -12.39
CA LYS A 163 -7.86 8.45 -12.56
C LYS A 163 -7.25 8.73 -13.94
N ALA A 164 -6.44 7.82 -14.48
CA ALA A 164 -5.80 7.98 -15.78
C ALA A 164 -6.81 8.00 -16.94
N VAL A 165 -7.88 7.21 -16.83
CA VAL A 165 -8.91 7.09 -17.88
C VAL A 165 -10.04 8.09 -17.69
N MET A 166 -10.56 8.22 -16.46
CA MET A 166 -11.80 8.94 -16.17
C MET A 166 -11.60 10.23 -15.37
N GLY A 167 -10.37 10.53 -14.95
CA GLY A 167 -10.11 11.61 -14.01
C GLY A 167 -10.74 11.36 -12.63
N LEU A 168 -11.26 12.43 -12.02
CA LEU A 168 -11.83 12.40 -10.67
C LEU A 168 -13.37 12.44 -10.68
N ASP A 169 -13.98 11.99 -11.77
CA ASP A 169 -15.42 12.07 -11.96
C ASP A 169 -16.18 11.04 -11.11
N ASN A 170 -17.27 11.50 -10.50
CA ASN A 170 -18.24 10.66 -9.79
C ASN A 170 -19.31 10.14 -10.76
N ARG A 171 -18.97 9.08 -11.48
CA ARG A 171 -19.84 8.37 -12.44
C ARG A 171 -19.28 6.97 -12.71
N GLU A 172 -20.12 6.07 -13.21
CA GLU A 172 -19.67 4.79 -13.76
C GLU A 172 -18.84 4.99 -15.04
N PRO A 173 -17.89 4.08 -15.34
CA PRO A 173 -17.21 4.06 -16.63
C PRO A 173 -18.18 3.73 -17.77
N THR A 174 -17.91 4.29 -18.94
CA THR A 174 -18.44 3.75 -20.19
C THR A 174 -17.74 2.43 -20.55
N ASP A 175 -18.33 1.62 -21.44
CA ASP A 175 -17.72 0.36 -21.88
C ASP A 175 -16.30 0.55 -22.46
N ASP A 176 -16.06 1.66 -23.18
CA ASP A 176 -14.75 1.98 -23.75
C ASP A 176 -13.74 2.37 -22.66
N GLU A 177 -14.18 3.11 -21.63
CA GLU A 177 -13.33 3.48 -20.50
C GLU A 177 -13.00 2.26 -19.63
N LEU A 178 -13.95 1.36 -19.39
CA LEU A 178 -13.70 0.12 -18.66
C LEU A 178 -12.67 -0.75 -19.40
N GLN A 179 -12.80 -0.91 -20.72
CA GLN A 179 -11.81 -1.64 -21.53
C GLN A 179 -10.42 -0.99 -21.48
N GLN A 180 -10.33 0.34 -21.46
CA GLN A 180 -9.05 1.05 -21.31
C GLN A 180 -8.44 0.82 -19.92
N MET A 181 -9.26 0.81 -18.87
CA MET A 181 -8.81 0.50 -17.52
C MET A 181 -8.30 -0.94 -17.41
N GLU A 182 -9.02 -1.91 -17.96
CA GLU A 182 -8.58 -3.32 -18.04
C GLU A 182 -7.25 -3.45 -18.79
N LEU A 183 -7.05 -2.69 -19.88
CA LEU A 183 -5.80 -2.69 -20.64
C LEU A 183 -4.61 -2.17 -19.80
N LEU A 184 -4.80 -1.12 -19.01
CA LEU A 184 -3.75 -0.60 -18.13
C LEU A 184 -3.38 -1.60 -17.03
N VAL A 185 -4.36 -2.27 -16.43
CA VAL A 185 -4.10 -3.35 -15.46
C VAL A 185 -3.34 -4.49 -16.13
N ARG A 186 -3.77 -4.93 -17.31
CA ARG A 186 -3.07 -5.98 -18.09
C ARG A 186 -1.62 -5.62 -18.35
N GLN A 187 -1.35 -4.39 -18.80
CA GLN A 187 -0.01 -3.90 -19.04
C GLN A 187 0.84 -3.84 -17.76
N ALA A 188 0.25 -3.49 -16.61
CA ALA A 188 0.96 -3.53 -15.33
C ALA A 188 1.32 -4.97 -14.93
N MET A 189 0.42 -5.94 -15.13
CA MET A 189 0.68 -7.36 -14.87
C MET A 189 1.77 -7.92 -15.80
N GLU A 190 1.72 -7.60 -17.10
CA GLU A 190 2.77 -7.94 -18.08
C GLU A 190 4.15 -7.38 -17.68
N GLN A 191 4.17 -6.23 -17.00
CA GLN A 191 5.38 -5.56 -16.50
C GLN A 191 5.82 -6.04 -15.10
N GLY A 192 5.18 -7.07 -14.54
CA GLY A 192 5.60 -7.72 -13.30
C GLY A 192 4.86 -7.26 -12.03
N ALA A 193 3.69 -6.65 -12.15
CA ALA A 193 2.83 -6.42 -10.99
C ALA A 193 2.34 -7.76 -10.39
N PHE A 194 2.23 -7.82 -9.05
CA PHE A 194 1.84 -9.02 -8.30
C PHE A 194 0.32 -9.20 -8.17
N GLY A 195 -0.46 -8.25 -8.68
CA GLY A 195 -1.91 -8.23 -8.51
C GLY A 195 -2.49 -6.84 -8.67
N LEU A 196 -3.71 -6.65 -8.16
CA LEU A 196 -4.41 -5.36 -8.17
C LEU A 196 -4.50 -4.81 -6.73
N ALA A 197 -4.19 -3.52 -6.56
CA ALA A 197 -4.37 -2.80 -5.30
C ALA A 197 -5.41 -1.67 -5.45
N SER A 198 -6.30 -1.51 -4.46
CA SER A 198 -7.34 -0.47 -4.46
C SER A 198 -7.45 0.28 -3.13
N GLY A 199 -7.68 1.59 -3.20
CA GLY A 199 -7.91 2.48 -2.07
C GLY A 199 -9.33 3.00 -2.09
N MET A 200 -10.29 2.17 -1.67
CA MET A 200 -11.72 2.38 -1.89
C MET A 200 -12.33 3.50 -1.04
N GLU A 201 -11.65 3.93 0.02
CA GLU A 201 -12.05 5.13 0.79
C GLU A 201 -11.81 6.43 0.00
N TYR A 202 -10.88 6.42 -0.95
CA TYR A 202 -10.39 7.64 -1.63
C TYR A 202 -11.04 7.88 -2.98
N VAL A 203 -11.16 9.15 -3.34
CA VAL A 203 -11.52 9.59 -4.70
C VAL A 203 -10.36 9.27 -5.66
N PRO A 204 -10.61 8.64 -6.82
CA PRO A 204 -11.93 8.37 -7.41
C PRO A 204 -12.53 6.98 -7.11
N ALA A 205 -11.80 6.08 -6.46
CA ALA A 205 -12.24 4.69 -6.28
C ALA A 205 -13.46 4.52 -5.39
N THR A 206 -13.70 5.43 -4.46
CA THR A 206 -14.91 5.44 -3.61
C THR A 206 -16.22 5.50 -4.40
N TYR A 207 -16.18 5.93 -5.67
CA TYR A 207 -17.35 5.94 -6.56
C TYR A 207 -17.58 4.61 -7.28
N ALA A 208 -16.57 3.75 -7.35
CA ALA A 208 -16.62 2.53 -8.15
C ALA A 208 -17.54 1.48 -7.51
N SER A 209 -18.29 0.79 -8.35
CA SER A 209 -19.11 -0.38 -7.97
C SER A 209 -18.23 -1.62 -7.70
N VAL A 210 -18.80 -2.61 -7.01
CA VAL A 210 -18.18 -3.94 -6.84
C VAL A 210 -17.87 -4.58 -8.21
N ASP A 211 -18.80 -4.47 -9.16
CA ASP A 211 -18.64 -4.97 -10.54
C ASP A 211 -17.45 -4.32 -11.27
N GLU A 212 -17.27 -3.00 -11.15
CA GLU A 212 -16.14 -2.27 -11.75
C GLU A 212 -14.80 -2.79 -11.22
N VAL A 213 -14.68 -2.95 -9.90
CA VAL A 213 -13.44 -3.44 -9.29
C VAL A 213 -13.18 -4.90 -9.65
N ALA A 214 -14.23 -5.74 -9.61
CA ALA A 214 -14.14 -7.14 -9.99
C ALA A 214 -13.73 -7.33 -11.46
N ALA A 215 -14.16 -6.47 -12.36
CA ALA A 215 -13.75 -6.51 -13.77
C ALA A 215 -12.23 -6.32 -13.92
N LEU A 216 -11.64 -5.33 -13.23
CA LEU A 216 -10.19 -5.12 -13.23
C LEU A 216 -9.44 -6.22 -12.47
N ALA A 217 -9.99 -6.71 -11.36
CA ALA A 217 -9.38 -7.80 -10.60
C ALA A 217 -9.30 -9.10 -11.42
N ARG A 218 -10.31 -9.42 -12.26
CA ARG A 218 -10.27 -10.56 -13.19
C ARG A 218 -9.08 -10.50 -14.15
N VAL A 219 -8.67 -9.31 -14.57
CA VAL A 219 -7.49 -9.15 -15.43
C VAL A 219 -6.22 -9.59 -14.68
N ALA A 220 -6.08 -9.21 -13.41
CA ALA A 220 -4.96 -9.65 -12.58
C ALA A 220 -4.98 -11.16 -12.30
N ALA A 221 -6.16 -11.79 -12.30
CA ALA A 221 -6.32 -13.23 -12.14
C ALA A 221 -5.67 -14.06 -13.25
N GLU A 222 -5.51 -13.51 -14.46
CA GLU A 222 -4.84 -14.18 -15.56
C GLU A 222 -3.34 -14.44 -15.31
N TRP A 223 -2.77 -13.80 -14.28
CA TRP A 223 -1.37 -13.95 -13.82
C TRP A 223 -1.24 -14.59 -12.44
N ASP A 224 -2.29 -15.25 -11.93
CA ASP A 224 -2.31 -15.82 -10.57
C ASP A 224 -1.97 -14.77 -9.49
N GLY A 225 -2.37 -13.51 -9.71
CA GLY A 225 -2.11 -12.40 -8.78
C GLY A 225 -2.97 -12.46 -7.52
N ILE A 226 -2.97 -11.38 -6.75
CA ILE A 226 -3.89 -11.18 -5.60
C ILE A 226 -4.60 -9.83 -5.69
N TYR A 227 -5.73 -9.71 -4.99
CA TYR A 227 -6.40 -8.42 -4.80
C TYR A 227 -6.12 -7.87 -3.41
N VAL A 228 -5.42 -6.74 -3.34
CA VAL A 228 -5.11 -6.03 -2.10
C VAL A 228 -6.01 -4.80 -1.98
N THR A 229 -6.60 -4.55 -0.81
CA THR A 229 -7.50 -3.40 -0.66
C THR A 229 -7.38 -2.67 0.66
N HIS A 230 -7.30 -1.34 0.59
CA HIS A 230 -7.82 -0.46 1.62
C HIS A 230 -9.33 -0.33 1.36
N MET A 231 -10.11 -0.87 2.29
CA MET A 231 -11.56 -1.01 2.19
C MET A 231 -12.31 0.32 2.10
N ARG A 232 -13.56 0.28 1.62
CA ARG A 232 -14.35 1.50 1.37
C ARG A 232 -14.66 2.29 2.64
N ASP A 233 -14.87 1.57 3.74
CA ASP A 233 -15.19 2.13 5.05
C ASP A 233 -14.71 1.17 6.13
N GLU A 234 -14.00 1.71 7.13
CA GLU A 234 -13.45 0.98 8.28
C GLU A 234 -14.14 1.37 9.60
N GLY A 235 -15.22 2.14 9.50
CA GLY A 235 -16.01 2.65 10.60
C GLY A 235 -17.40 2.03 10.60
N SER A 236 -18.42 2.84 10.33
CA SER A 236 -19.82 2.42 10.50
C SER A 236 -20.21 1.27 9.55
N LYS A 237 -19.59 1.19 8.38
CA LYS A 237 -19.83 0.17 7.36
C LYS A 237 -18.72 -0.89 7.25
N LEU A 238 -17.87 -1.04 8.26
CA LEU A 238 -16.79 -2.04 8.30
C LEU A 238 -17.20 -3.44 7.79
N LEU A 239 -18.30 -3.99 8.30
CA LEU A 239 -18.78 -5.33 7.92
C LEU A 239 -19.35 -5.39 6.49
N GLU A 240 -19.87 -4.28 5.96
CA GLU A 240 -20.28 -4.18 4.54
C GLU A 240 -19.04 -4.23 3.66
N SER A 241 -18.02 -3.43 3.97
CA SER A 241 -16.75 -3.39 3.23
C SER A 241 -16.00 -4.73 3.20
N ILE A 242 -16.03 -5.49 4.30
CA ILE A 242 -15.45 -6.85 4.35
C ILE A 242 -16.19 -7.79 3.38
N ARG A 243 -17.53 -7.70 3.30
CA ARG A 243 -18.32 -8.51 2.37
C ARG A 243 -18.08 -8.11 0.92
N ASP A 244 -18.06 -6.81 0.63
CA ASP A 244 -17.72 -6.30 -0.71
C ASP A 244 -16.36 -6.82 -1.15
N THR A 245 -15.38 -6.84 -0.25
CA THR A 245 -14.03 -7.36 -0.54
C THR A 245 -14.05 -8.85 -0.88
N ALA A 246 -14.81 -9.66 -0.12
CA ALA A 246 -14.99 -11.08 -0.41
C ALA A 246 -15.68 -11.31 -1.76
N GLU A 247 -16.75 -10.56 -2.03
CA GLU A 247 -17.52 -10.64 -3.28
C GLU A 247 -16.64 -10.32 -4.49
N ILE A 248 -15.80 -9.28 -4.42
CA ILE A 248 -14.80 -8.98 -5.46
C ILE A 248 -13.86 -10.17 -5.67
N GLY A 249 -13.34 -10.76 -4.59
CA GLY A 249 -12.46 -11.93 -4.64
C GLY A 249 -13.10 -13.14 -5.33
N GLU A 250 -14.35 -13.46 -4.97
CA GLU A 250 -15.12 -14.55 -5.57
C GLU A 250 -15.40 -14.29 -7.05
N MET A 251 -15.88 -13.08 -7.38
CA MET A 251 -16.18 -12.69 -8.75
C MET A 251 -14.95 -12.69 -9.65
N ALA A 252 -13.77 -12.38 -9.10
CA ALA A 252 -12.49 -12.37 -9.80
C ALA A 252 -11.76 -13.71 -9.75
N SER A 253 -12.18 -14.64 -8.89
CA SER A 253 -11.45 -15.87 -8.58
C SER A 253 -10.00 -15.59 -8.14
N LEU A 254 -9.84 -14.60 -7.26
CA LEU A 254 -8.55 -14.18 -6.70
C LEU A 254 -8.51 -14.29 -5.17
N PRO A 255 -7.36 -14.64 -4.58
CA PRO A 255 -7.11 -14.38 -3.17
C PRO A 255 -7.22 -12.88 -2.87
N VAL A 256 -7.77 -12.54 -1.71
CA VAL A 256 -7.93 -11.16 -1.26
C VAL A 256 -7.14 -10.88 0.00
N HIS A 257 -6.57 -9.69 0.09
CA HIS A 257 -5.83 -9.20 1.24
C HIS A 257 -6.37 -7.84 1.66
N ILE A 258 -6.95 -7.77 2.86
CA ILE A 258 -7.37 -6.50 3.46
C ILE A 258 -6.15 -5.87 4.11
N ASN A 259 -5.71 -4.77 3.51
CA ASN A 259 -4.65 -3.97 4.06
C ASN A 259 -5.14 -3.29 5.37
N HIS A 260 -4.28 -3.21 6.39
CA HIS A 260 -4.45 -2.52 7.67
C HIS A 260 -5.86 -2.59 8.30
N ILE A 261 -6.39 -3.79 8.53
CA ILE A 261 -7.72 -3.99 9.13
C ILE A 261 -7.81 -3.22 10.46
N LYS A 262 -8.91 -2.47 10.64
CA LYS A 262 -9.12 -1.64 11.82
C LYS A 262 -10.59 -1.29 12.04
N THR A 263 -10.87 -0.71 13.19
CA THR A 263 -12.13 -0.05 13.56
C THR A 263 -11.87 1.44 13.76
N THR A 264 -12.50 2.30 12.96
CA THR A 264 -12.32 3.77 13.07
C THR A 264 -13.52 4.46 13.70
N GLY A 265 -13.24 5.46 14.53
CA GLY A 265 -14.25 6.26 15.21
C GLY A 265 -14.77 5.58 16.48
N ILE A 266 -15.00 6.39 17.52
CA ILE A 266 -15.39 5.89 18.86
C ILE A 266 -16.68 5.06 18.82
N SER A 267 -17.59 5.37 17.89
CA SER A 267 -18.83 4.61 17.72
C SER A 267 -18.61 3.16 17.27
N ASN A 268 -17.41 2.81 16.81
CA ASN A 268 -17.06 1.49 16.28
C ASN A 268 -16.06 0.72 17.14
N HIS A 269 -15.66 1.26 18.30
CA HIS A 269 -14.79 0.55 19.23
C HIS A 269 -15.42 -0.77 19.68
N GLY A 270 -14.64 -1.84 19.72
CA GLY A 270 -15.06 -3.20 20.04
C GLY A 270 -15.56 -4.01 18.85
N ARG A 271 -15.70 -3.41 17.66
CA ARG A 271 -16.18 -4.12 16.46
C ARG A 271 -15.12 -5.02 15.81
N SER A 272 -13.90 -5.06 16.34
CA SER A 272 -12.87 -6.00 15.90
C SER A 272 -13.34 -7.46 16.03
N VAL A 273 -14.09 -7.78 17.08
CA VAL A 273 -14.69 -9.11 17.29
C VAL A 273 -15.65 -9.47 16.16
N ASP A 274 -16.59 -8.56 15.83
CA ASP A 274 -17.56 -8.78 14.75
C ASP A 274 -16.87 -8.93 13.38
N ALA A 275 -15.81 -8.14 13.15
CA ALA A 275 -15.03 -8.19 11.91
C ALA A 275 -14.30 -9.53 11.77
N LEU A 276 -13.63 -10.01 12.83
CA LEU A 276 -12.95 -11.29 12.83
C LEU A 276 -13.92 -12.47 12.68
N ASP A 277 -15.07 -12.43 13.36
CA ASP A 277 -16.11 -13.45 13.21
C ASP A 277 -16.61 -13.53 11.77
N LEU A 278 -16.81 -12.38 11.11
CA LEU A 278 -17.20 -12.31 9.71
C LEU A 278 -16.10 -12.84 8.78
N ILE A 279 -14.85 -12.42 8.97
CA ILE A 279 -13.70 -12.88 8.17
C ILE A 279 -13.55 -14.41 8.29
N ASN A 280 -13.67 -14.96 9.50
CA ASN A 280 -13.62 -16.40 9.72
C ASN A 280 -14.78 -17.14 9.04
N SER A 281 -15.98 -16.57 9.05
CA SER A 281 -17.13 -17.12 8.33
C SER A 281 -16.91 -17.12 6.81
N ILE A 282 -16.31 -16.06 6.25
CA ILE A 282 -15.99 -15.93 4.82
C ILE A 282 -14.91 -16.94 4.41
N ARG A 283 -13.87 -17.10 5.22
CA ARG A 283 -12.83 -18.12 5.01
C ARG A 283 -13.42 -19.53 5.03
N ALA A 284 -14.33 -19.79 5.98
CA ALA A 284 -15.02 -21.07 6.08
C ALA A 284 -15.93 -21.38 4.88
N SER A 285 -16.37 -20.36 4.12
CA SER A 285 -17.09 -20.56 2.85
C SER A 285 -16.17 -20.82 1.65
N GLY A 286 -14.84 -20.76 1.84
CA GLY A 286 -13.84 -21.09 0.83
C GLY A 286 -13.17 -19.90 0.15
N VAL A 287 -13.47 -18.67 0.59
CA VAL A 287 -12.77 -17.47 0.10
C VAL A 287 -11.39 -17.38 0.73
N ASP A 288 -10.35 -17.30 -0.09
CA ASP A 288 -8.98 -17.06 0.38
C ASP A 288 -8.81 -15.58 0.74
N MET A 289 -8.98 -15.28 2.03
CA MET A 289 -8.96 -13.92 2.57
C MET A 289 -7.92 -13.81 3.68
N THR A 290 -7.05 -12.81 3.58
CA THR A 290 -6.05 -12.48 4.60
C THR A 290 -6.13 -11.01 4.98
N THR A 291 -5.52 -10.63 6.11
CA THR A 291 -5.48 -9.25 6.58
C THR A 291 -4.11 -8.93 7.17
N ASP A 292 -3.68 -7.67 7.11
CA ASP A 292 -2.56 -7.14 7.89
C ASP A 292 -3.02 -6.03 8.85
N ILE A 293 -2.16 -5.71 9.83
CA ILE A 293 -2.37 -4.59 10.76
C ILE A 293 -1.02 -4.02 11.20
N TYR A 294 -0.99 -2.73 11.54
CA TYR A 294 0.13 -2.11 12.25
C TYR A 294 -0.21 -1.95 13.76
N PRO A 295 0.77 -2.08 14.67
CA PRO A 295 0.52 -2.17 16.11
C PRO A 295 0.35 -0.79 16.78
N TYR A 296 -0.57 0.04 16.27
CA TYR A 296 -0.86 1.38 16.79
C TYR A 296 -2.36 1.69 16.73
N ALA A 297 -2.92 2.29 17.79
CA ALA A 297 -4.31 2.75 17.86
C ALA A 297 -4.53 4.16 17.24
N ALA A 298 -3.75 4.52 16.22
CA ALA A 298 -3.94 5.72 15.43
C ALA A 298 -3.56 5.47 13.97
N PHE A 299 -4.24 6.15 13.05
CA PHE A 299 -3.93 6.07 11.62
C PHE A 299 -3.54 7.44 11.07
N MET A 300 -2.86 7.47 9.93
CA MET A 300 -2.45 8.71 9.29
C MET A 300 -2.88 8.72 7.84
N THR A 301 -3.61 9.76 7.42
CA THR A 301 -4.03 9.91 6.02
C THR A 301 -4.47 11.35 5.73
N TYR A 302 -5.00 11.57 4.52
CA TYR A 302 -5.49 12.84 4.02
C TYR A 302 -6.79 13.27 4.68
N SER A 303 -7.04 14.59 4.74
CA SER A 303 -8.28 15.17 5.24
C SER A 303 -9.54 14.81 4.45
N ASP A 304 -9.38 14.18 3.28
CA ASP A 304 -10.46 13.83 2.35
C ASP A 304 -11.57 12.97 3.01
N LEU A 305 -11.21 12.09 3.96
CA LEU A 305 -12.16 11.25 4.69
C LEU A 305 -13.15 12.03 5.57
N LEU A 306 -12.85 13.30 5.89
CA LEU A 306 -13.74 14.16 6.68
C LEU A 306 -14.81 14.83 5.81
N PHE A 307 -14.78 14.61 4.48
CA PHE A 307 -15.67 15.24 3.51
C PHE A 307 -16.57 14.20 2.84
N PRO A 308 -17.79 14.59 2.46
CA PRO A 308 -18.60 13.76 1.59
C PRO A 308 -17.88 13.52 0.27
N ALA A 309 -17.73 12.26 -0.14
CA ALA A 309 -16.96 11.91 -1.33
C ALA A 309 -17.41 12.68 -2.60
N TRP A 310 -18.71 12.91 -2.79
CA TRP A 310 -19.23 13.67 -3.94
C TRP A 310 -18.72 15.12 -4.00
N SER A 311 -18.40 15.71 -2.84
CA SER A 311 -17.90 17.09 -2.76
C SER A 311 -16.50 17.22 -3.36
N LEU A 312 -15.71 16.14 -3.34
CA LEU A 312 -14.34 16.05 -3.82
C LEU A 312 -14.23 15.65 -5.30
N ALA A 313 -15.34 15.31 -5.96
CA ALA A 313 -15.35 14.97 -7.39
C ALA A 313 -14.77 16.13 -8.23
N GLY A 314 -14.02 15.83 -9.28
CA GLY A 314 -13.32 16.84 -10.07
C GLY A 314 -12.15 17.53 -9.33
N GLY A 315 -11.73 16.99 -8.18
CA GLY A 315 -10.58 17.46 -7.42
C GLY A 315 -10.78 18.87 -6.84
N GLN A 316 -9.68 19.61 -6.71
CA GLN A 316 -9.66 20.93 -6.07
C GLN A 316 -10.52 21.96 -6.80
N GLU A 317 -10.55 21.94 -8.14
CA GLU A 317 -11.41 22.87 -8.90
C GLU A 317 -12.89 22.57 -8.67
N GLY A 318 -13.26 21.27 -8.73
CA GLY A 318 -14.61 20.82 -8.40
C GLY A 318 -15.01 21.22 -7.00
N PHE A 319 -14.21 20.92 -5.98
CA PHE A 319 -14.49 21.29 -4.59
C PHE A 319 -14.67 22.81 -4.42
N ARG A 320 -13.78 23.63 -5.01
CA ARG A 320 -13.89 25.10 -4.96
C ARG A 320 -15.20 25.61 -5.56
N ALA A 321 -15.61 25.06 -6.71
CA ALA A 321 -16.86 25.43 -7.34
C ALA A 321 -18.09 25.12 -6.47
N ARG A 322 -18.05 24.03 -5.69
CA ARG A 322 -19.14 23.67 -4.75
C ARG A 322 -19.15 24.54 -3.50
N ILE A 323 -17.98 24.87 -2.96
CA ILE A 323 -17.88 25.67 -1.73
C ILE A 323 -18.30 27.13 -1.94
N VAL A 324 -18.20 27.68 -3.16
CA VAL A 324 -18.71 29.03 -3.47
C VAL A 324 -20.23 29.06 -3.68
N ASP A 325 -20.87 27.92 -3.95
CA ASP A 325 -22.31 27.78 -4.01
C ASP A 325 -22.86 27.56 -2.59
N SER A 326 -23.70 28.49 -2.11
CA SER A 326 -24.16 28.46 -0.70
C SER A 326 -24.97 27.21 -0.37
N VAL A 327 -25.78 26.71 -1.31
CA VAL A 327 -26.63 25.53 -1.10
C VAL A 327 -25.77 24.28 -0.99
N GLN A 328 -24.80 24.14 -1.89
CA GLN A 328 -23.88 23.01 -1.86
C GLN A 328 -22.96 23.06 -0.65
N ARG A 329 -22.45 24.25 -0.29
CA ARG A 329 -21.65 24.45 0.92
C ARG A 329 -22.39 24.06 2.19
N GLU A 330 -23.65 24.49 2.35
CA GLU A 330 -24.49 24.11 3.49
C GLU A 330 -24.71 22.59 3.55
N LYS A 331 -24.95 21.95 2.40
CA LYS A 331 -25.07 20.50 2.30
C LYS A 331 -23.77 19.79 2.70
N ILE A 332 -22.63 20.25 2.21
CA ILE A 332 -21.30 19.72 2.57
C ILE A 332 -21.10 19.84 4.07
N ALA A 333 -21.30 21.02 4.65
CA ALA A 333 -21.12 21.25 6.07
C ALA A 333 -22.05 20.37 6.91
N ALA A 334 -23.30 20.17 6.50
CA ALA A 334 -24.24 19.29 7.19
C ALA A 334 -23.78 17.82 7.18
N GLU A 335 -23.36 17.30 6.03
CA GLU A 335 -22.89 15.91 5.92
C GLU A 335 -21.54 15.70 6.65
N MET A 336 -20.64 16.69 6.63
CA MET A 336 -19.40 16.65 7.41
C MET A 336 -19.66 16.48 8.91
N LYS A 337 -20.73 17.08 9.46
CA LYS A 337 -21.11 16.91 10.88
C LYS A 337 -21.51 15.47 11.20
N THR A 338 -22.03 14.73 10.22
CA THR A 338 -22.36 13.31 10.37
C THR A 338 -21.13 12.42 10.20
N ILE A 339 -20.20 12.80 9.31
CA ILE A 339 -18.97 12.05 9.02
C ILE A 339 -17.95 12.20 10.16
N PHE A 340 -17.75 13.42 10.66
CA PHE A 340 -16.72 13.73 11.66
C PHE A 340 -16.68 12.75 12.85
N PRO A 341 -17.78 12.44 13.57
CA PRO A 341 -17.72 11.53 14.71
C PRO A 341 -17.44 10.06 14.34
N GLN A 342 -17.58 9.69 13.07
CA GLN A 342 -17.27 8.34 12.58
C GLN A 342 -15.78 8.17 12.27
N GLN A 343 -15.05 9.26 12.14
CA GLN A 343 -13.66 9.29 11.68
C GLN A 343 -12.71 9.86 12.75
N ALA A 344 -13.18 10.86 13.49
CA ALA A 344 -12.45 11.51 14.57
C ALA A 344 -12.60 10.73 15.89
N GLY A 345 -11.71 11.04 16.83
CA GLY A 345 -11.76 10.55 18.19
C GLY A 345 -12.69 11.38 19.07
N LYS A 346 -12.36 11.43 20.37
CA LYS A 346 -13.25 11.91 21.43
C LYS A 346 -13.58 13.40 21.34
N ASP A 347 -12.64 14.17 20.84
CA ASP A 347 -12.67 15.62 20.80
C ASP A 347 -11.81 16.12 19.63
N PHE A 348 -11.69 17.43 19.50
CA PHE A 348 -10.91 18.07 18.45
C PHE A 348 -9.39 17.88 18.60
N ASP A 349 -8.92 17.41 19.77
CA ASP A 349 -7.51 17.08 19.97
C ASP A 349 -7.13 15.72 19.36
N SER A 350 -8.12 14.91 18.96
CA SER A 350 -7.91 13.64 18.27
C SER A 350 -7.37 13.75 16.84
N ILE A 351 -7.38 14.94 16.25
CA ILE A 351 -6.80 15.20 14.92
C ILE A 351 -5.51 15.99 15.11
N GLN A 352 -4.38 15.33 14.88
CA GLN A 352 -3.05 15.91 14.99
C GLN A 352 -2.45 16.12 13.60
N PHE A 353 -2.05 17.35 13.26
CA PHE A 353 -1.53 17.63 11.92
C PHE A 353 -0.15 17.00 11.71
N ALA A 354 -0.04 16.12 10.72
CA ALA A 354 1.25 15.68 10.19
C ALA A 354 1.78 16.68 9.16
N GLN A 355 0.88 17.25 8.35
CA GLN A 355 1.18 18.30 7.39
C GLN A 355 -0.02 19.24 7.27
N LEU A 356 0.20 20.55 7.45
CA LEU A 356 -0.78 21.60 7.16
C LEU A 356 -0.12 22.66 6.26
N PRO A 357 -0.08 22.44 4.93
CA PRO A 357 0.78 23.21 4.03
C PRO A 357 0.53 24.73 4.00
N TYR A 358 -0.72 25.15 4.24
CA TYR A 358 -1.09 26.56 4.24
C TYR A 358 -0.66 27.32 5.51
N LEU A 359 -0.38 26.61 6.61
CA LEU A 359 -0.12 27.22 7.91
C LEU A 359 1.08 26.56 8.61
N GLU A 360 2.20 27.28 8.64
CA GLU A 360 3.42 26.84 9.32
C GLU A 360 3.23 26.75 10.85
N GLY A 361 4.05 25.92 11.50
CA GLY A 361 4.06 25.78 12.96
C GLY A 361 2.97 24.89 13.55
N TYR A 362 2.13 24.26 12.73
CA TYR A 362 1.08 23.33 13.19
C TYR A 362 1.44 21.85 13.08
N VAL A 363 2.58 21.48 12.49
CA VAL A 363 3.04 20.08 12.50
C VAL A 363 3.21 19.60 13.95
N GLY A 364 2.55 18.49 14.29
CA GLY A 364 2.50 17.93 15.63
C GLY A 364 1.47 18.55 16.57
N ARG A 365 0.82 19.66 16.18
CA ARG A 365 -0.27 20.29 16.94
C ARG A 365 -1.63 19.73 16.53
N THR A 366 -2.64 19.96 17.36
CA THR A 366 -3.98 19.42 17.13
C THR A 366 -4.91 20.42 16.46
N LEU A 367 -6.04 19.93 15.95
CA LEU A 367 -7.14 20.77 15.52
C LEU A 367 -7.72 21.57 16.70
N GLY A 368 -7.80 21.00 17.91
CA GLY A 368 -8.18 21.73 19.11
C GLY A 368 -7.23 22.90 19.43
N ASP A 369 -5.92 22.70 19.27
CA ASP A 369 -4.93 23.78 19.39
C ASP A 369 -5.20 24.91 18.39
N TYR A 370 -5.52 24.57 17.14
CA TYR A 370 -5.87 25.55 16.13
C TYR A 370 -7.10 26.38 16.52
N LEU A 371 -8.16 25.72 17.01
CA LEU A 371 -9.38 26.40 17.45
C LEU A 371 -9.09 27.39 18.59
N ARG A 372 -8.31 26.95 19.60
CA ARG A 372 -7.94 27.78 20.74
C ARG A 372 -7.09 28.99 20.34
N ASP A 373 -6.05 28.78 19.54
CA ASP A 373 -5.15 29.86 19.10
C ASP A 373 -5.88 30.93 18.29
N HIS A 374 -6.87 30.53 17.50
CA HIS A 374 -7.67 31.44 16.67
C HIS A 374 -8.91 31.96 17.38
N SER A 375 -9.07 31.69 18.69
CA SER A 375 -10.25 32.08 19.48
C SER A 375 -11.58 31.63 18.85
N LEU A 376 -11.57 30.49 18.16
CA LEU A 376 -12.75 29.84 17.61
C LEU A 376 -13.40 28.99 18.71
N PRO A 377 -14.74 28.91 18.76
CA PRO A 377 -15.39 28.04 19.73
C PRO A 377 -15.08 26.58 19.39
N GLU A 378 -14.84 25.76 20.42
CA GLU A 378 -14.67 24.31 20.28
C GLU A 378 -16.04 23.66 20.05
N THR A 379 -16.61 23.89 18.88
CA THR A 379 -17.87 23.31 18.43
C THR A 379 -17.67 22.61 17.09
N LEU A 380 -18.56 21.67 16.80
CA LEU A 380 -18.54 20.96 15.52
C LEU A 380 -18.78 21.93 14.35
N ASP A 381 -19.59 22.97 14.55
CA ASP A 381 -19.82 24.00 13.54
C ASP A 381 -18.53 24.75 13.17
N ALA A 382 -17.82 25.30 14.16
CA ALA A 382 -16.57 26.02 13.90
C ALA A 382 -15.47 25.09 13.36
N THR A 383 -15.46 23.85 13.80
CA THR A 383 -14.56 22.81 13.28
C THR A 383 -14.80 22.55 11.80
N VAL A 384 -16.04 22.30 11.40
CA VAL A 384 -16.40 22.04 9.99
C VAL A 384 -16.00 23.23 9.11
N GLU A 385 -16.24 24.45 9.58
CA GLU A 385 -15.84 25.67 8.88
C GLU A 385 -14.31 25.77 8.69
N ALA A 386 -13.54 25.46 9.73
CA ALA A 386 -12.07 25.42 9.66
C ALA A 386 -11.57 24.33 8.69
N LEU A 387 -12.15 23.13 8.76
CA LEU A 387 -11.80 22.02 7.87
C LEU A 387 -12.06 22.37 6.40
N ILE A 388 -13.21 22.99 6.10
CA ILE A 388 -13.54 23.47 4.75
C ILE A 388 -12.48 24.46 4.25
N ASP A 389 -12.04 25.41 5.08
CA ASP A 389 -10.99 26.36 4.71
C ASP A 389 -9.64 25.65 4.45
N PHE A 390 -9.26 24.69 5.29
CA PHE A 390 -8.03 23.90 5.06
C PHE A 390 -8.08 23.11 3.75
N GLN A 391 -9.20 22.45 3.47
CA GLN A 391 -9.39 21.70 2.23
C GLN A 391 -9.33 22.63 1.01
N PHE A 392 -10.00 23.79 1.08
CA PHE A 392 -10.02 24.81 0.03
C PHE A 392 -8.61 25.34 -0.30
N ARG A 393 -7.73 25.40 0.72
CA ARG A 393 -6.36 25.93 0.64
C ARG A 393 -5.29 24.89 0.34
N GLY A 394 -5.67 23.64 0.09
CA GLY A 394 -4.74 22.63 -0.43
C GLY A 394 -4.63 21.34 0.37
N ARG A 395 -5.67 20.98 1.14
CA ARG A 395 -5.76 19.73 1.91
C ARG A 395 -4.72 19.65 3.04
N PHE A 396 -4.94 18.78 4.02
CA PHE A 396 -3.95 18.47 5.06
C PHE A 396 -3.78 16.95 5.22
N VAL A 397 -2.70 16.56 5.89
CA VAL A 397 -2.48 15.19 6.36
C VAL A 397 -2.48 15.21 7.87
N ALA A 398 -3.19 14.29 8.50
CA ALA A 398 -3.27 14.20 9.95
C ALA A 398 -3.13 12.77 10.45
N ILE A 399 -2.72 12.67 11.70
CA ILE A 399 -2.85 11.49 12.54
C ILE A 399 -4.21 11.59 13.24
N TYR A 400 -4.99 10.53 13.12
CA TYR A 400 -6.33 10.40 13.68
C TYR A 400 -6.26 9.43 14.86
N HIS A 401 -6.42 9.96 16.07
CA HIS A 401 -6.47 9.22 17.33
C HIS A 401 -7.91 8.78 17.59
N SER A 402 -8.40 7.86 16.78
CA SER A 402 -9.81 7.42 16.79
C SER A 402 -10.00 5.90 16.89
N MET A 403 -8.92 5.12 16.96
CA MET A 403 -8.97 3.67 17.15
C MET A 403 -8.80 3.33 18.65
N ASP A 404 -9.04 2.08 19.04
CA ASP A 404 -8.92 1.61 20.42
C ASP A 404 -7.86 0.52 20.55
N ASP A 405 -7.03 0.59 21.59
CA ASP A 405 -5.95 -0.39 21.81
C ASP A 405 -6.48 -1.82 21.95
N VAL A 406 -7.66 -2.02 22.53
CA VAL A 406 -8.25 -3.36 22.69
C VAL A 406 -8.61 -3.97 21.33
N ASP A 407 -9.08 -3.16 20.39
CA ASP A 407 -9.34 -3.62 19.03
C ASP A 407 -8.03 -4.01 18.31
N ILE A 408 -6.94 -3.24 18.50
CA ILE A 408 -5.62 -3.57 17.95
C ILE A 408 -5.09 -4.88 18.52
N GLU A 409 -5.14 -5.04 19.84
CA GLU A 409 -4.75 -6.28 20.51
C GLU A 409 -5.58 -7.47 20.04
N THR A 410 -6.88 -7.26 19.82
CA THR A 410 -7.80 -8.31 19.32
C THR A 410 -7.43 -8.76 17.91
N PHE A 411 -7.15 -7.83 17.00
CA PHE A 411 -6.67 -8.17 15.65
C PHE A 411 -5.30 -8.85 15.67
N LEU A 412 -4.36 -8.35 16.48
CA LEU A 412 -3.01 -8.93 16.61
C LEU A 412 -3.01 -10.35 17.22
N ALA A 413 -3.97 -10.64 18.10
CA ALA A 413 -4.12 -11.96 18.71
C ALA A 413 -4.84 -12.97 17.81
N SER A 414 -5.44 -12.53 16.70
CA SER A 414 -6.18 -13.38 15.79
C SER A 414 -5.25 -14.35 15.02
N PRO A 415 -5.53 -15.67 15.03
CA PRO A 415 -4.81 -16.59 14.15
C PRO A 415 -5.18 -16.28 12.69
N HIS A 416 -4.17 -16.05 11.85
CA HIS A 416 -4.35 -15.76 10.42
C HIS A 416 -4.93 -16.93 9.64
#